data_AF-A0A349HMQ6-F1
#
_entry.id   AF-A0A349HMQ6-F1
#
_cell.length_a   1.000
_cell.length_b   1.000
_cell.length_c   1.000
_cell.angle_alpha   90.00
_cell.angle_beta   90.00
_cell.angle_gamma   90.00
#
_symmetry.space_group_name_H-M   'P 1'
#
loop_
_entity.id
_entity.type
_entity.pdbx_description
1 polymer ?
#
loop_
_entity_poly.entity_id
_entity_poly.type
_entity_poly.pdbx_seq_one_letter_code
_entity_poly.pdbx_strand_id
1 'polypeptide(L)'
;TAEEKEKCTQVRAECEKMYSEADLAEMFIKQEPQISMPRPAAILQSLVCEDCGEMHMESRSRRFAGKTLCLPCFGKVEQKI
;
A
#
# COMPACT_ATOMS: atom_id res chain seq x y z
N THR A 1 23.58 0.83 -29.47
CA THR A 1 23.35 0.99 -30.93
C THR A 1 21.94 0.50 -31.27
N ALA A 2 21.45 0.71 -32.50
CA ALA A 2 20.15 0.20 -32.92
C ALA A 2 20.09 -1.35 -32.87
N GLU A 3 21.20 -1.99 -33.26
CA GLU A 3 21.37 -3.44 -33.23
C GLU A 3 21.26 -4.03 -31.81
N GLU A 4 21.83 -3.37 -30.81
CA GLU A 4 21.70 -3.81 -29.40
C GLU A 4 20.25 -3.72 -28.89
N LYS A 5 19.48 -2.72 -29.34
CA LYS A 5 18.07 -2.58 -28.94
C LYS A 5 17.22 -3.70 -29.52
N GLU A 6 17.45 -4.07 -30.77
CA GLU A 6 16.70 -5.14 -31.43
C GLU A 6 16.99 -6.51 -30.80
N LYS A 7 18.27 -6.79 -30.51
CA LYS A 7 18.68 -7.98 -29.75
C LYS A 7 18.01 -8.03 -28.36
N CYS A 8 17.98 -6.90 -27.66
CA CYS A 8 17.32 -6.81 -26.34
C CYS A 8 15.82 -7.13 -26.43
N THR A 9 15.13 -6.62 -27.45
CA THR A 9 13.70 -6.91 -27.69
C THR A 9 13.47 -8.40 -27.98
N GLN A 10 14.32 -9.02 -28.79
CA GLN A 10 14.21 -10.44 -29.14
C GLN A 10 14.38 -11.33 -27.90
N VAL A 11 15.47 -11.11 -27.14
CA VAL A 11 15.74 -11.86 -25.90
C VAL A 11 14.59 -11.68 -24.90
N ARG A 12 14.04 -10.46 -24.79
CA ARG A 12 12.90 -10.21 -23.91
C ARG A 12 11.67 -11.02 -24.34
N ALA A 13 11.34 -11.05 -25.62
CA ALA A 13 10.20 -11.82 -26.13
C ALA A 13 10.36 -13.33 -25.89
N GLU A 14 11.59 -13.85 -26.04
CA GLU A 14 11.91 -15.25 -25.73
C GLU A 14 11.73 -15.56 -24.25
N CYS A 15 12.24 -14.71 -23.35
CA CYS A 15 12.04 -14.86 -21.91
C CYS A 15 10.57 -14.78 -21.52
N GLU A 16 9.80 -13.83 -22.08
CA GLU A 16 8.37 -13.68 -21.81
C GLU A 16 7.59 -14.94 -22.20
N LYS A 17 7.91 -15.54 -23.36
CA LYS A 17 7.34 -16.81 -23.78
C LYS A 17 7.71 -17.93 -22.81
N MET A 18 8.98 -18.06 -22.45
CA MET A 18 9.46 -19.08 -21.53
C MET A 18 8.74 -19.01 -20.17
N TYR A 19 8.61 -17.82 -19.58
CA TYR A 19 7.91 -17.65 -18.30
C TYR A 19 6.41 -17.93 -18.41
N SER A 20 5.79 -17.63 -19.54
CA SER A 20 4.35 -17.86 -19.74
C SER A 20 4.00 -19.33 -19.94
N GLU A 21 4.95 -20.12 -20.46
CA GLU A 21 4.76 -21.55 -20.76
C GLU A 21 5.32 -22.47 -19.66
N ALA A 22 6.17 -21.96 -18.77
CA ALA A 22 6.77 -22.73 -17.68
C ALA A 22 5.74 -23.19 -16.65
N ASP A 23 5.98 -24.37 -16.08
CA ASP A 23 5.17 -24.86 -14.97
C ASP A 23 5.48 -24.05 -13.69
N LEU A 24 4.44 -23.72 -12.91
CA LEU A 24 4.58 -22.95 -11.68
C LEU A 24 5.47 -23.67 -10.66
N ALA A 25 5.51 -25.01 -10.68
CA ALA A 25 6.36 -25.80 -9.79
C ALA A 25 7.86 -25.66 -10.11
N GLU A 26 8.22 -25.33 -11.36
CA GLU A 26 9.61 -25.02 -11.76
C GLU A 26 9.97 -23.58 -11.39
N MET A 27 8.97 -22.69 -11.34
CA MET A 27 9.17 -21.27 -11.07
C MET A 27 9.16 -20.90 -9.59
N PHE A 28 8.40 -21.62 -8.76
CA PHE A 28 8.13 -21.23 -7.38
C PHE A 28 8.23 -22.40 -6.39
N ILE A 29 8.80 -22.10 -5.21
CA ILE A 29 8.77 -23.01 -4.07
C ILE A 29 7.57 -22.64 -3.20
N LYS A 30 6.63 -23.58 -3.04
CA LYS A 30 5.47 -23.42 -2.15
C LYS A 30 5.79 -23.98 -0.76
N GLN A 31 5.60 -23.17 0.27
CA GLN A 31 5.83 -23.54 1.67
C GLN A 31 4.80 -22.87 2.60
N GLU A 32 4.66 -23.43 3.79
CA GLU A 32 3.81 -22.84 4.83
C GLU A 32 4.44 -21.56 5.43
N PRO A 33 3.63 -20.57 5.84
CA PRO A 33 4.11 -19.37 6.49
C PRO A 33 4.89 -19.69 7.77
N GLN A 34 6.07 -19.10 7.91
CA GLN A 34 6.93 -19.26 9.11
C GLN A 34 6.47 -18.38 10.28
N ILE A 35 5.58 -17.42 10.03
CA ILE A 35 5.02 -16.51 11.03
C ILE A 35 3.51 -16.43 10.86
N SER A 36 2.82 -16.06 11.95
CA SER A 36 1.39 -15.76 11.88
C SER A 36 1.14 -14.62 10.90
N MET A 37 0.23 -14.85 9.96
CA MET A 37 -0.19 -13.81 9.02
C MET A 37 -0.76 -12.59 9.75
N PRO A 38 -0.53 -11.37 9.25
CA PRO A 38 -1.12 -10.19 9.84
C PRO A 38 -2.65 -10.28 9.83
N ARG A 39 -3.29 -9.71 10.84
CA ARG A 39 -4.76 -9.62 10.88
C ARG A 39 -5.26 -8.82 9.67
N PRO A 40 -6.41 -9.19 9.08
CA PRO A 40 -7.03 -8.40 8.04
C PRO A 40 -7.24 -6.93 8.47
N ALA A 41 -7.30 -6.03 7.49
CA ALA A 41 -7.60 -4.63 7.76
C ALA A 41 -8.97 -4.51 8.43
N ALA A 42 -9.02 -3.78 9.56
CA ALA A 42 -10.26 -3.50 10.26
C ALA A 42 -10.98 -2.31 9.62
N ILE A 43 -12.31 -2.41 9.47
CA ILE A 43 -13.17 -1.26 9.15
C ILE A 43 -13.41 -0.51 10.45
N LEU A 44 -12.81 0.68 10.56
CA LEU A 44 -12.94 1.55 11.73
C LEU A 44 -14.12 2.51 11.56
N GLN A 45 -14.57 3.10 12.67
CA GLN A 45 -15.66 4.06 12.63
C GLN A 45 -15.26 5.32 11.85
N SER A 46 -16.25 5.96 11.23
CA SER A 46 -16.08 7.30 10.65
C SER A 46 -16.44 8.33 11.71
N LEU A 47 -15.54 9.27 11.97
CA LEU A 47 -15.72 10.38 12.90
C LEU A 47 -15.84 11.70 12.13
N VAL A 48 -16.63 12.63 12.67
CA VAL A 48 -16.71 14.00 12.15
C VAL A 48 -15.55 14.82 12.72
N CYS A 49 -14.84 15.57 11.88
CA CYS A 49 -13.89 16.57 12.37
C CYS A 49 -14.65 17.78 12.93
N GLU A 50 -14.41 18.15 14.18
CA GLU A 50 -15.07 19.28 14.84
C GLU A 50 -14.54 20.67 14.41
N ASP A 51 -13.63 20.72 13.42
CA ASP A 51 -13.13 21.95 12.77
C ASP A 51 -13.64 22.07 11.33
N CYS A 52 -13.34 21.10 10.45
CA CYS A 52 -13.75 21.16 9.03
C CYS A 52 -15.10 20.49 8.72
N GLY A 53 -15.67 19.69 9.63
CA GLY A 53 -16.93 18.98 9.41
C GLY A 53 -16.84 17.71 8.55
N GLU A 54 -15.67 17.37 8.01
CA GLU A 54 -15.50 16.18 7.16
C GLU A 54 -15.49 14.88 7.97
N MET A 55 -16.07 13.82 7.37
CA MET A 55 -15.98 12.47 7.88
C MET A 55 -14.60 11.88 7.57
N HIS A 56 -13.97 11.27 8.56
CA HIS A 56 -12.68 10.61 8.42
C HIS A 56 -12.61 9.34 9.27
N MET A 57 -11.74 8.41 8.89
CA MET A 57 -11.52 7.18 9.65
C MET A 57 -11.00 7.50 11.05
N GLU A 58 -11.49 6.81 12.07
CA GLU A 58 -11.11 6.97 13.48
C GLU A 58 -9.58 6.95 13.70
N SER A 59 -8.85 6.05 13.03
CA SER A 59 -7.38 5.98 13.11
C SER A 59 -6.66 7.24 12.59
N ARG A 60 -7.36 8.08 11.82
CA ARG A 60 -6.88 9.35 11.26
C ARG A 60 -7.41 10.56 12.04
N SER A 61 -7.80 10.37 13.30
CA SER A 61 -8.22 11.43 14.20
C SER A 61 -7.20 11.71 15.31
N ARG A 62 -7.26 12.91 15.90
CA ARG A 62 -6.54 13.31 17.12
C ARG A 62 -7.49 14.02 18.06
N ARG A 63 -7.32 13.82 19.36
CA ARG A 63 -8.02 14.58 20.39
C ARG A 63 -7.19 15.80 20.80
N PHE A 64 -7.78 16.98 20.73
CA PHE A 64 -7.15 18.23 21.14
C PHE A 64 -8.18 19.16 21.77
N ALA A 65 -7.91 19.64 22.99
CA ALA A 65 -8.82 20.53 23.74
C ALA A 65 -10.28 20.04 23.78
N GLY A 66 -10.48 18.72 23.99
CA GLY A 66 -11.80 18.07 24.01
C GLY A 66 -12.39 17.74 22.64
N LYS A 67 -11.84 18.29 21.55
CA LYS A 67 -12.33 18.10 20.18
C LYS A 67 -11.65 16.94 19.46
N THR A 68 -12.38 16.30 18.55
CA THR A 68 -11.91 15.32 17.58
C THR A 68 -11.56 16.04 16.29
N LEU A 69 -10.30 16.04 15.91
CA LEU A 69 -9.80 16.70 14.71
C LEU A 69 -9.21 15.67 13.75
N CYS A 70 -9.42 15.87 12.44
CA CYS A 70 -8.66 15.16 11.43
C CYS A 70 -7.18 15.58 11.48
N LEU A 71 -6.27 14.73 11.00
CA LEU A 71 -4.82 15.03 11.01
C LEU A 71 -4.47 16.42 10.40
N PRO A 72 -5.06 16.86 9.27
CA PRO A 72 -4.79 18.19 8.72
C PRO A 72 -5.21 19.35 9.65
N CYS A 73 -6.39 19.27 10.26
CA CYS A 73 -6.86 20.31 11.18
C CYS A 73 -6.06 20.32 12.49
N PHE A 74 -5.65 19.15 12.99
CA PHE A 74 -4.78 19.06 14.16
C PHE A 74 -3.44 19.77 13.93
N GLY A 75 -2.80 19.60 12.77
CA GLY A 75 -1.51 20.26 12.46
C GLY A 75 -1.57 21.79 12.35
N LYS A 76 -2.77 22.38 12.27
CA LYS A 76 -2.96 23.85 12.34
C LYS A 76 -2.95 24.38 13.77
N VAL A 77 -3.39 23.56 14.73
CA VAL A 77 -3.56 23.97 16.14
C VAL A 77 -2.44 23.50 17.05
N GLU A 78 -1.73 22.44 16.66
CA GLU A 78 -0.59 21.91 17.41
C GLU A 78 0.62 21.82 16.48
N GLN A 79 1.58 22.72 16.71
CA GLN A 79 2.89 22.71 16.06
C GLN A 79 3.91 22.60 17.18
N LYS A 80 4.38 21.38 17.46
CA LYS A 80 5.53 21.18 18.35
C LYS A 80 6.72 21.89 17.73
N ILE A 81 7.13 23.02 18.33
CA ILE A 81 8.43 23.64 18.11
C ILE A 81 9.45 22.89 18.95
#